data_AF-A0A5E7AXY0-F1
#
_entry.id   AF-A0A5E7AXY0-F1
#
_cell.length_a   1.000
_cell.length_b   1.000
_cell.length_c   1.000
_cell.angle_alpha   90.00
_cell.angle_beta   90.00
_cell.angle_gamma   90.00
#
_symmetry.space_group_name_H-M   'P 1'
#
loop_
_entity.id
_entity.type
_entity.pdbx_description
1 polymer ?
#
loop_
_entity_poly.entity_id
_entity_poly.type
_entity_poly.pdbx_seq_one_letter_code
_entity_poly.pdbx_strand_id
1 'polypeptide(L)'
;MSPLKKIKPVHDETLTSFLYRSSLKEDQRCERINLLLNDFNCNWDEGFDPDYSCSKIGIAVIGHAVNCGSGEISRIISDCPWLVLRPRRHRKFFCAHCILNDVTCGRHPSWRKTWDSFITITCPEHGIPMNQLDEPIIQSTKARAAFSKACRDYTSKGPYVYETMHL
;
A
#
# COMPACT_ATOMS: atom_id res chain seq x y z
N MET A 1 28.05 6.76 -13.39
CA MET A 1 26.85 6.02 -12.93
C MET A 1 25.68 6.99 -12.93
N SER A 2 24.60 6.70 -13.66
CA SER A 2 23.40 7.54 -13.66
C SER A 2 22.77 7.56 -12.26
N PRO A 3 22.24 8.70 -11.78
CA PRO A 3 21.61 8.77 -10.48
C PRO A 3 20.42 7.81 -10.41
N LEU A 4 20.35 7.00 -9.34
CA LEU A 4 19.27 6.05 -9.13
C LEU A 4 17.92 6.78 -9.11
N LYS A 5 17.01 6.39 -10.00
CA LYS A 5 15.70 7.03 -10.10
C LYS A 5 14.87 6.68 -8.85
N LYS A 6 14.61 7.70 -8.03
CA LYS A 6 13.80 7.58 -6.81
C LYS A 6 12.33 7.45 -7.17
N ILE A 7 11.65 6.44 -6.62
CA ILE A 7 10.18 6.38 -6.66
C ILE A 7 9.66 7.35 -5.58
N LYS A 8 8.67 8.15 -5.96
CA LYS A 8 7.93 8.95 -4.99
C LYS A 8 6.79 8.11 -4.40
N PRO A 9 6.53 8.19 -3.08
CA PRO A 9 5.33 7.64 -2.49
C PRO A 9 4.08 8.20 -3.17
N VAL A 10 3.03 7.39 -3.29
CA VAL A 10 1.70 7.87 -3.65
C VAL A 10 1.05 8.52 -2.43
N HIS A 11 0.12 9.45 -2.67
CA HIS A 11 -0.70 10.01 -1.61
C HIS A 11 -1.34 8.89 -0.80
N ASP A 12 -1.27 9.04 0.53
CA ASP A 12 -1.81 8.08 1.49
C ASP A 12 -1.24 6.65 1.37
N GLU A 13 -0.07 6.44 0.73
CA GLU A 13 0.51 5.10 0.56
C GLU A 13 1.07 4.52 1.88
N THR A 14 0.89 3.21 2.11
CA THR A 14 1.54 2.50 3.24
C THR A 14 3.04 2.28 2.99
N LEU A 15 3.83 2.16 4.05
CA LEU A 15 5.27 1.95 3.93
C LEU A 15 5.61 0.66 3.18
N THR A 16 4.95 -0.44 3.51
CA THR A 16 5.13 -1.75 2.89
C THR A 16 4.80 -1.74 1.39
N SER A 17 3.75 -1.01 0.99
CA SER A 17 3.41 -0.80 -0.42
C SER A 17 4.49 0.01 -1.15
N PHE A 18 4.94 1.10 -0.53
CA PHE A 18 5.98 1.94 -1.10
C PHE A 18 7.30 1.17 -1.30
N LEU A 19 7.68 0.35 -0.32
CA LEU A 19 8.84 -0.53 -0.40
C LEU A 19 8.69 -1.57 -1.49
N TYR A 20 7.54 -2.25 -1.58
CA TYR A 20 7.28 -3.20 -2.66
C TYR A 20 7.44 -2.57 -4.04
N ARG A 21 6.83 -1.39 -4.27
CA ARG A 21 7.00 -0.69 -5.55
C ARG A 21 8.44 -0.28 -5.80
N SER A 22 9.17 0.08 -4.74
CA SER A 22 10.58 0.43 -4.82
C SER A 22 11.48 -0.74 -5.19
N SER A 23 11.14 -1.97 -4.77
CA SER A 23 11.91 -3.17 -5.16
C SER A 23 11.73 -3.55 -6.63
N LEU A 24 10.63 -3.16 -7.27
CA LEU A 24 10.38 -3.42 -8.70
C LEU A 24 11.28 -2.62 -9.66
N LYS A 25 12.19 -1.77 -9.18
CA LYS A 25 13.10 -1.00 -10.04
C LYS A 25 14.32 -1.76 -10.55
N GLU A 26 14.49 -3.02 -10.15
CA GLU A 26 15.57 -3.91 -10.61
C GLU A 26 16.97 -3.26 -10.55
N ASP A 27 17.21 -2.46 -9.51
CA ASP A 27 18.51 -1.86 -9.25
C ASP A 27 19.16 -2.44 -7.98
N GLN A 28 20.40 -2.01 -7.70
CA GLN A 28 21.21 -2.48 -6.56
C GLN A 28 20.57 -2.29 -5.17
N ARG A 29 19.42 -1.62 -5.05
CA ARG A 29 18.63 -1.49 -3.82
C ARG A 29 17.61 -2.62 -3.65
N CYS A 30 17.20 -3.27 -4.74
CA CYS A 30 16.14 -4.27 -4.77
C CYS A 30 16.38 -5.36 -3.72
N GLU A 31 17.59 -5.90 -3.65
CA GLU A 31 17.95 -6.94 -2.66
C GLU A 31 17.75 -6.45 -1.22
N ARG A 32 18.27 -5.27 -0.87
CA ARG A 32 18.09 -4.69 0.48
C ARG A 32 16.63 -4.45 0.83
N ILE A 33 15.85 -3.96 -0.13
CA ILE A 33 14.42 -3.72 0.06
C ILE A 33 13.67 -5.04 0.24
N ASN A 34 14.00 -6.07 -0.54
CA ASN A 34 13.38 -7.39 -0.41
C ASN A 34 13.71 -8.05 0.94
N LEU A 35 14.93 -7.86 1.46
CA LEU A 35 15.27 -8.32 2.82
C LEU A 35 14.40 -7.63 3.89
N LEU A 36 14.21 -6.31 3.80
CA LEU A 36 13.31 -5.58 4.71
C LEU A 36 11.86 -6.05 4.59
N LEU A 37 11.37 -6.24 3.37
CA LEU A 37 10.01 -6.75 3.13
C LEU A 37 9.84 -8.16 3.69
N ASN A 38 10.83 -9.03 3.54
CA ASN A 38 10.81 -10.38 4.10
C ASN A 38 10.78 -10.34 5.63
N ASP A 39 11.62 -9.50 6.26
CA ASP A 39 11.61 -9.33 7.72
C ASP A 39 10.24 -8.85 8.23
N PHE A 40 9.65 -7.85 7.57
CA PHE A 40 8.31 -7.34 7.90
C PHE A 40 7.19 -8.35 7.66
N ASN A 41 7.36 -9.25 6.69
CA ASN A 41 6.43 -10.33 6.39
C ASN A 41 6.66 -11.57 7.26
N CYS A 42 7.76 -11.66 8.03
CA CYS A 42 8.08 -12.83 8.88
C CYS A 42 8.00 -12.52 10.38
N ASN A 43 8.16 -11.25 10.79
CA ASN A 43 8.02 -10.82 12.19
C ASN A 43 6.58 -10.40 12.50
N TRP A 44 5.71 -11.42 12.61
CA TRP A 44 4.26 -11.32 12.85
C TRP A 44 3.87 -10.97 14.29
N ASP A 45 4.68 -10.19 14.99
CA ASP A 45 4.29 -9.79 16.34
C ASP A 45 3.07 -8.85 16.26
N GLU A 46 1.98 -9.17 16.96
CA GLU A 46 0.73 -8.40 16.93
C GLU A 46 0.96 -6.94 17.37
N GLY A 47 2.03 -6.69 18.14
CA GLY A 47 2.46 -5.38 18.59
C GLY A 47 3.24 -4.55 17.56
N PHE A 48 3.80 -5.15 16.51
CA PHE A 48 4.65 -4.44 15.54
C PHE A 48 3.96 -4.25 14.19
N ASP A 49 4.09 -3.06 13.62
CA ASP A 49 3.52 -2.74 12.32
C ASP A 49 4.34 -1.67 11.60
N PRO A 50 5.23 -2.02 10.66
CA PRO A 50 6.04 -1.05 9.92
C PRO A 50 5.26 0.05 9.20
N ASP A 51 3.96 -0.12 8.92
CA ASP A 51 3.15 0.93 8.29
C ASP A 51 2.72 2.02 9.28
N TYR A 52 2.71 1.71 10.59
CA TYR A 52 2.17 2.57 11.66
C TYR A 52 3.08 2.68 12.91
N SER A 53 4.20 1.97 12.93
CA SER A 53 5.16 1.93 14.03
C SER A 53 6.52 1.49 13.51
N CYS A 54 7.51 2.37 13.57
CA CYS A 54 8.89 2.05 13.26
C CYS A 54 9.83 2.84 14.17
N SER A 55 10.89 2.19 14.67
CA SER A 55 11.89 2.88 15.50
C SER A 55 12.70 3.87 14.65
N LYS A 56 13.33 4.87 15.29
CA LYS A 56 14.24 5.81 14.60
C LYS A 56 15.35 5.10 13.83
N ILE A 57 15.86 3.99 14.39
CA ILE A 57 16.87 3.15 13.74
C ILE A 57 16.28 2.47 12.50
N GLY A 58 15.08 1.87 12.62
CA GLY A 58 14.38 1.27 11.48
C GLY A 58 14.11 2.26 10.36
N ILE A 59 13.68 3.48 10.69
CA ILE A 59 13.48 4.59 9.75
C ILE A 59 14.78 4.91 9.00
N ALA A 60 15.91 4.98 9.69
CA ALA A 60 17.21 5.25 9.08
C ALA A 60 17.65 4.11 8.13
N VAL A 61 17.48 2.85 8.56
CA VAL A 61 17.78 1.66 7.74
C VAL A 61 16.94 1.66 6.46
N ILE A 62 15.65 1.93 6.59
CA ILE A 62 14.72 2.02 5.46
C ILE A 62 15.10 3.16 4.53
N GLY A 63 15.37 4.35 5.07
CA GLY A 63 15.82 5.51 4.31
C GLY A 63 17.07 5.22 3.47
N HIS A 64 18.07 4.58 4.08
CA HIS A 64 19.25 4.12 3.36
C HIS A 64 18.90 3.11 2.25
N ALA A 65 18.00 2.16 2.51
CA ALA A 65 17.61 1.15 1.52
C ALA A 65 16.97 1.78 0.27
N VAL A 66 16.09 2.76 0.43
CA VAL A 66 15.39 3.41 -0.70
C VAL A 66 16.06 4.69 -1.22
N ASN A 67 17.17 5.12 -0.64
CA ASN A 67 17.84 6.39 -0.93
C ASN A 67 16.93 7.62 -0.65
N CYS A 68 16.35 7.65 0.56
CA CYS A 68 15.50 8.71 1.08
C CYS A 68 16.01 9.19 2.44
N GLY A 69 15.78 10.47 2.75
CA GLY A 69 16.05 10.98 4.09
C GLY A 69 15.07 10.42 5.12
N SER A 70 15.49 10.28 6.38
CA SER A 70 14.65 9.77 7.47
C SER A 70 13.33 10.54 7.60
N GLY A 71 13.35 11.88 7.43
CA GLY A 71 12.14 12.70 7.48
C GLY A 71 11.15 12.42 6.35
N GLU A 72 11.59 11.92 5.19
CA GLU A 72 10.69 11.48 4.13
C GLU A 72 10.02 10.16 4.49
N ILE A 73 10.78 9.21 5.05
CA ILE A 73 10.26 7.92 5.52
C ILE A 73 9.27 8.12 6.67
N SER A 74 9.59 8.98 7.63
CA SER A 74 8.71 9.32 8.75
C SER A 74 7.35 9.85 8.30
N ARG A 75 7.26 10.57 7.17
CA ARG A 75 5.97 11.06 6.63
C ARG A 75 5.12 9.96 5.98
N ILE A 76 5.74 8.87 5.54
CA ILE A 76 5.02 7.74 4.97
C ILE A 76 4.37 6.94 6.09
N ILE A 77 5.11 6.72 7.18
CA ILE A 77 4.62 6.09 8.40
C ILE A 77 3.52 6.98 9.01
N SER A 78 2.39 6.38 9.39
CA SER A 78 1.28 7.13 9.97
C SER A 78 1.33 7.11 11.49
N ASP A 79 1.01 8.26 12.10
CA ASP A 79 1.02 8.46 13.55
C ASP A 79 -0.31 8.06 14.25
N CYS A 80 -1.29 7.50 13.52
CA CYS A 80 -2.63 7.22 14.06
C CYS A 80 -2.96 5.72 14.16
N PRO A 81 -2.33 4.96 15.07
CA PRO A 81 -2.53 3.52 15.18
C PRO A 81 -3.89 3.10 15.74
N TRP A 82 -4.64 3.99 16.40
CA TRP A 82 -5.89 3.62 17.10
C TRP A 82 -7.09 3.41 16.17
N LEU A 83 -7.09 4.03 14.98
CA LEU A 83 -8.14 3.84 13.95
C LEU A 83 -7.83 2.69 12.98
N VAL A 84 -6.68 2.06 13.13
CA VAL A 84 -6.18 1.03 12.22
C VAL A 84 -6.72 -0.34 12.65
N LEU A 85 -7.24 -1.11 11.68
CA LEU A 85 -7.65 -2.49 11.89
C LEU A 85 -6.46 -3.33 12.38
N ARG A 86 -6.61 -3.84 13.59
CA ARG A 86 -5.77 -4.89 14.17
C ARG A 86 -6.64 -6.15 14.33
N PRO A 87 -6.14 -7.34 13.95
CA PRO A 87 -4.85 -7.63 13.33
C PRO A 87 -4.78 -7.31 11.82
N ARG A 88 -3.56 -7.22 11.28
CA ARG A 88 -3.28 -6.87 9.86
C ARG A 88 -4.06 -7.70 8.83
N ARG A 89 -4.36 -8.97 9.15
CA ARG A 89 -5.14 -9.89 8.31
C ARG A 89 -6.56 -9.45 7.98
N HIS A 90 -7.12 -8.50 8.74
CA HIS A 90 -8.44 -7.92 8.48
C HIS A 90 -8.40 -6.75 7.49
N ARG A 91 -7.21 -6.27 7.11
CA ARG A 91 -7.02 -5.16 6.17
C ARG A 91 -7.15 -5.65 4.71
N LYS A 92 -8.37 -5.99 4.34
CA LYS A 92 -8.72 -6.59 3.05
C LYS A 92 -9.44 -5.62 2.12
N PHE A 93 -9.85 -4.47 2.62
CA PHE A 93 -10.65 -3.51 1.86
C PHE A 93 -9.77 -2.64 0.98
N PHE A 94 -10.24 -2.33 -0.22
CA PHE A 94 -9.54 -1.47 -1.18
C PHE A 94 -10.53 -0.79 -2.13
N CYS A 95 -10.10 0.28 -2.79
CA CYS A 95 -10.88 0.88 -3.87
C CYS A 95 -10.34 0.45 -5.24
N ALA A 96 -11.16 -0.25 -6.04
CA ALA A 96 -10.77 -0.65 -7.39
C ALA A 96 -10.41 0.55 -8.28
N HIS A 97 -11.15 1.66 -8.18
CA HIS A 97 -10.89 2.87 -8.97
C HIS A 97 -9.54 3.50 -8.65
N CYS A 98 -9.16 3.61 -7.36
CA CYS A 98 -7.82 4.09 -6.98
C CYS A 98 -6.71 3.20 -7.54
N ILE A 99 -6.88 1.88 -7.49
CA ILE A 99 -5.91 0.91 -7.99
C ILE A 99 -5.74 1.03 -9.51
N LEU A 100 -6.85 1.10 -10.26
CA LEU A 100 -6.82 1.29 -11.70
C LEU A 100 -6.25 2.67 -12.07
N ASN A 101 -6.56 3.70 -11.29
CA ASN A 101 -6.00 5.04 -11.49
C ASN A 101 -4.47 5.06 -11.34
N ASP A 102 -3.89 4.30 -10.41
CA ASP A 102 -2.43 4.17 -10.31
C ASP A 102 -1.81 3.65 -11.61
N VAL A 103 -2.42 2.63 -12.21
CA VAL A 103 -1.93 1.99 -13.44
C VAL A 103 -2.13 2.88 -14.65
N THR A 104 -3.29 3.51 -14.80
CA THR A 104 -3.55 4.48 -15.89
C THR A 104 -2.60 5.68 -15.81
N CYS A 105 -2.14 6.06 -14.61
CA CYS A 105 -1.10 7.06 -14.40
C CYS A 105 0.34 6.54 -14.64
N GLY A 106 0.52 5.34 -15.19
CA GLY A 106 1.83 4.75 -15.49
C GLY A 106 2.63 4.32 -14.26
N ARG A 107 1.95 4.01 -13.14
CA ARG A 107 2.57 3.59 -11.88
C ARG A 107 2.11 2.19 -11.48
N HIS A 108 2.91 1.51 -10.66
CA HIS A 108 2.46 0.27 -10.03
C HIS A 108 1.34 0.56 -9.02
N PRO A 109 0.37 -0.37 -8.85
CA PRO A 109 -0.65 -0.26 -7.82
C PRO A 109 -0.05 -0.01 -6.44
N SER A 110 -0.70 0.83 -5.65
CA SER A 110 -0.27 1.14 -4.28
C SER A 110 -1.41 0.94 -3.28
N TRP A 111 -1.07 0.53 -2.06
CA TRP A 111 -2.02 0.33 -0.97
C TRP A 111 -2.15 1.61 -0.15
N ARG A 112 -3.39 2.05 0.12
CA ARG A 112 -3.65 3.26 0.89
C ARG A 112 -3.77 2.96 2.38
N LYS A 113 -3.30 3.86 3.24
CA LYS A 113 -3.38 3.76 4.70
C LYS A 113 -4.81 3.88 5.18
N THR A 114 -5.60 4.78 4.59
CA THR A 114 -7.03 4.94 4.91
C THR A 114 -7.81 3.64 4.79
N TRP A 115 -7.44 2.76 3.85
CA TRP A 115 -8.12 1.46 3.65
C TRP A 115 -7.90 0.47 4.79
N ASP A 116 -6.87 0.66 5.61
CA ASP A 116 -6.61 -0.18 6.76
C ASP A 116 -7.47 0.20 7.97
N SER A 117 -8.35 1.20 7.88
CA SER A 117 -9.16 1.68 9.00
C SER A 117 -10.51 0.97 9.12
N PHE A 118 -10.97 0.72 10.36
CA PHE A 118 -12.25 0.05 10.61
C PHE A 118 -13.49 0.91 10.31
N ILE A 119 -13.31 2.23 10.18
CA ILE A 119 -14.39 3.16 9.82
C ILE A 119 -14.47 3.42 8.30
N THR A 120 -13.47 2.97 7.52
CA THR A 120 -13.41 3.26 6.09
C THR A 120 -14.15 2.19 5.30
N ILE A 121 -15.46 2.37 5.16
CA ILE A 121 -16.35 1.50 4.36
C ILE A 121 -16.58 2.03 2.93
N THR A 122 -16.33 3.32 2.72
CA THR A 122 -16.38 4.00 1.42
C THR A 122 -15.01 4.58 1.08
N CYS A 123 -14.70 4.65 -0.20
CA CYS A 123 -13.47 5.28 -0.68
C CYS A 123 -13.57 6.80 -0.50
N PRO A 124 -12.62 7.45 0.22
CA PRO A 124 -12.66 8.90 0.41
C PRO A 124 -12.45 9.70 -0.88
N GLU A 125 -11.79 9.11 -1.88
CA GLU A 125 -11.50 9.78 -3.16
C GLU A 125 -12.66 9.65 -4.17
N HIS A 126 -13.41 8.54 -4.16
CA HIS A 126 -14.40 8.22 -5.18
C HIS A 126 -15.85 8.14 -4.66
N GLY A 127 -16.06 8.14 -3.33
CA GLY A 127 -17.40 8.08 -2.73
C GLY A 127 -18.13 6.75 -2.89
N ILE A 128 -17.46 5.70 -3.38
CA ILE A 128 -18.06 4.37 -3.62
C ILE A 128 -17.73 3.37 -2.50
N PRO A 129 -18.55 2.32 -2.31
CA PRO A 129 -18.22 1.23 -1.40
C PRO A 129 -16.87 0.58 -1.73
N MET A 130 -16.13 0.21 -0.68
CA MET A 130 -14.84 -0.47 -0.83
C MET A 130 -15.03 -1.92 -1.32
N ASN A 131 -14.19 -2.37 -2.23
CA ASN A 131 -14.04 -3.78 -2.58
C ASN A 131 -13.29 -4.52 -1.48
N GLN A 132 -13.43 -5.84 -1.42
CA GLN A 132 -12.76 -6.69 -0.44
C GLN A 132 -11.95 -7.79 -1.13
N LEU A 133 -10.71 -8.04 -0.68
CA LEU A 133 -9.93 -9.20 -1.11
C LEU A 133 -10.54 -10.49 -0.55
N ASP A 134 -10.59 -11.52 -1.40
CA ASP A 134 -11.20 -12.81 -1.07
C ASP A 134 -10.43 -13.50 0.08
N GLU A 135 -9.09 -13.45 0.02
CA GLU A 135 -8.20 -14.03 1.03
C GLU A 135 -7.47 -12.95 1.84
N PRO A 136 -7.11 -13.22 3.10
CA PRO A 136 -6.21 -12.34 3.86
C PRO A 136 -4.83 -12.34 3.20
N ILE A 137 -4.53 -11.30 2.43
CA ILE A 137 -3.20 -11.06 1.88
C ILE A 137 -2.49 -10.15 2.86
N ILE A 138 -1.51 -10.71 3.57
CA ILE A 138 -0.91 -10.06 4.74
C ILE A 138 0.47 -9.48 4.39
N GLN A 139 0.85 -9.57 3.12
CA GLN A 139 2.17 -9.22 2.65
C GLN A 139 2.17 -7.89 1.90
N SER A 140 3.37 -7.37 1.65
CA SER A 140 3.62 -6.19 0.81
C SER A 140 3.00 -6.22 -0.61
N THR A 141 2.48 -7.36 -1.05
CA THR A 141 1.85 -7.59 -2.36
C THR A 141 0.34 -7.27 -2.44
N LYS A 142 -0.29 -6.80 -1.34
CA LYS A 142 -1.74 -6.48 -1.28
C LYS A 142 -2.25 -5.67 -2.47
N ALA A 143 -1.55 -4.59 -2.83
CA ALA A 143 -1.96 -3.72 -3.93
C ALA A 143 -1.98 -4.44 -5.29
N ARG A 144 -1.02 -5.34 -5.52
CA ARG A 144 -0.98 -6.16 -6.74
C ARG A 144 -2.14 -7.15 -6.78
N ALA A 145 -2.48 -7.77 -5.66
CA ALA A 145 -3.60 -8.68 -5.61
C ALA A 145 -4.95 -7.96 -5.78
N ALA A 146 -5.09 -6.77 -5.22
CA ALA A 146 -6.24 -5.90 -5.45
C ALA A 146 -6.37 -5.50 -6.92
N PHE A 147 -5.26 -5.21 -7.60
CA PHE A 147 -5.26 -4.99 -9.04
C PHE A 147 -5.75 -6.21 -9.82
N SER A 148 -5.20 -7.40 -9.54
CA SER A 148 -5.66 -8.63 -10.17
C SER A 148 -7.15 -8.89 -9.96
N LYS A 149 -7.67 -8.61 -8.75
CA LYS A 149 -9.11 -8.72 -8.47
C LYS A 149 -9.93 -7.67 -9.23
N ALA A 150 -9.52 -6.40 -9.20
CA ALA A 150 -10.19 -5.32 -9.91
C ALA A 150 -10.30 -5.60 -11.41
N CYS A 151 -9.24 -6.15 -12.03
CA CYS A 151 -9.28 -6.57 -13.43
C CYS A 151 -10.30 -7.69 -13.68
N ARG A 152 -10.37 -8.72 -12.82
CA ARG A 152 -11.35 -9.81 -12.95
C ARG A 152 -12.79 -9.34 -12.75
N ASP A 153 -13.02 -8.48 -11.78
CA ASP A 153 -14.36 -7.96 -11.47
C ASP A 153 -14.83 -7.05 -12.62
N TYR A 154 -13.92 -6.27 -13.23
CA TYR A 154 -14.20 -5.46 -14.41
C TYR A 154 -14.56 -6.31 -15.63
N THR A 155 -13.83 -7.41 -15.89
CA THR A 155 -14.11 -8.28 -17.04
C THR A 155 -15.35 -9.15 -16.86
N SER A 156 -15.68 -9.55 -15.63
CA SER A 156 -16.81 -10.44 -15.35
C SER A 156 -18.16 -9.71 -15.21
N LYS A 157 -18.16 -8.43 -14.82
CA LYS A 157 -19.40 -7.68 -14.55
C LYS A 157 -19.61 -6.45 -15.44
N GLY A 158 -18.68 -6.16 -16.35
CA GLY A 158 -18.64 -4.86 -17.03
C GLY A 158 -18.27 -3.72 -16.06
N PRO A 159 -18.00 -2.49 -16.54
CA PRO A 159 -17.84 -1.35 -15.65
C PRO A 159 -19.11 -1.22 -14.81
N TYR A 160 -18.98 -1.24 -13.48
CA TYR A 160 -20.02 -0.73 -12.59
C TYR A 160 -20.17 0.76 -12.88
N VAL A 161 -20.99 1.08 -13.89
CA VAL A 161 -21.59 2.41 -14.00
C VAL A 161 -22.55 2.47 -12.83
N TYR A 162 -22.09 3.04 -11.71
CA TYR A 162 -23.03 3.61 -10.77
C TYR A 162 -23.73 4.71 -11.55
N GLU A 163 -24.91 4.39 -12.10
CA GLU A 163 -25.88 5.41 -12.46
C GLU A 163 -25.95 6.35 -11.26
N THR A 164 -25.55 7.58 -11.50
CA THR A 164 -25.74 8.71 -10.61
C THR A 164 -27.13 8.63 -10.04
N MET A 165 -27.23 8.32 -8.74
CA MET A 165 -28.47 8.53 -8.00
C MET A 165 -28.75 10.03 -8.07
N HIS A 166 -29.66 10.40 -8.96
CA HIS A 166 -30.29 11.70 -8.96
C HIS A 166 -30.95 11.88 -7.59
N LEU A 167 -30.47 12.87 -6.85
CA LEU A 167 -31.22 13.53 -5.79
C LEU A 167 -32.46 14.21 -6.38
#